data_AF-A0A0Q5L120-F1
#
_entry.id   AF-A0A0Q5L120-F1
#
_cell.length_a   1.000
_cell.length_b   1.000
_cell.length_c   1.000
_cell.angle_alpha   90.00
_cell.angle_beta   90.00
_cell.angle_gamma   90.00
#
_symmetry.space_group_name_H-M   'P 1'
#
loop_
_entity.id
_entity.type
_entity.pdbx_description
1 polymer ?
#
loop_
_entity_poly.entity_id
_entity_poly.type
_entity_poly.pdbx_seq_one_letter_code
_entity_poly.pdbx_strand_id
1 'polypeptide(L)'
;MSVVAALFLIVMIAAAIQGAPTFRPSEPVPPASEPPAPTTAPGATGLPEEVEIDPTSAAVVQVFAVILMLLVVAGVIALLVIIVRALLRAWRNRPTERRDGAEVAADVAEVAAVPEPEVVVEAIRRGIAGALQAIDERALPTDAVIAAWVGLEESAADAGVTRAASETPGEFALRVITRRSGIEDDASELLTLFERVRFGAHEATESERHAARAALRRIEEVWR
;
A
#
# COMPACT_ATOMS: atom_id res chain seq x y z
N MET A 1 -17.21 -1.08 -0.07
CA MET A 1 -17.47 -2.03 -1.17
C MET A 1 -16.85 -1.60 -2.50
N SER A 2 -16.85 -0.31 -2.87
CA SER A 2 -16.36 0.16 -4.18
C SER A 2 -14.85 -0.05 -4.43
N VAL A 3 -14.01 -0.01 -3.39
CA VAL A 3 -12.56 -0.21 -3.52
C VAL A 3 -12.21 -1.67 -3.80
N VAL A 4 -12.90 -2.61 -3.15
CA VAL A 4 -12.72 -4.05 -3.38
C VAL A 4 -13.20 -4.43 -4.78
N ALA A 5 -14.32 -3.87 -5.24
CA ALA A 5 -14.82 -4.07 -6.60
C ALA A 5 -13.85 -3.50 -7.66
N ALA A 6 -13.25 -2.33 -7.41
CA ALA A 6 -12.26 -1.74 -8.29
C ALA A 6 -10.96 -2.58 -8.35
N LEU A 7 -10.46 -3.04 -7.20
CA LEU A 7 -9.30 -3.94 -7.13
C LEU A 7 -9.56 -5.25 -7.87
N PHE A 8 -10.74 -5.85 -7.66
CA PHE A 8 -11.11 -7.09 -8.33
C PHE A 8 -11.19 -6.92 -9.85
N LEU A 9 -11.76 -5.80 -10.34
CA LEU A 9 -11.83 -5.49 -11.77
C LEU A 9 -10.43 -5.31 -12.39
N ILE A 10 -9.52 -4.63 -11.69
CA ILE A 10 -8.14 -4.44 -12.14
C ILE A 10 -7.40 -5.78 -12.24
N VAL A 11 -7.54 -6.65 -11.24
CA VAL A 11 -6.94 -7.99 -11.26
C VAL A 11 -7.50 -8.84 -12.40
N MET A 12 -8.82 -8.76 -12.65
CA MET A 12 -9.46 -9.46 -13.78
C MET A 12 -8.94 -9.01 -15.14
N ILE A 13 -8.77 -7.70 -15.34
CA ILE A 13 -8.22 -7.15 -16.58
C ILE A 13 -6.75 -7.57 -16.77
N ALA A 14 -5.95 -7.55 -15.69
CA ALA A 14 -4.57 -7.99 -15.72
C ALA A 14 -4.43 -9.48 -16.07
N ALA A 15 -5.31 -10.33 -15.51
CA ALA A 15 -5.34 -11.76 -15.82
C ALA A 15 -5.77 -12.03 -17.27
N ALA A 16 -6.70 -11.24 -17.81
CA ALA A 16 -7.15 -11.39 -19.19
C ALA A 16 -6.04 -11.08 -20.23
N ILE A 17 -5.14 -10.16 -19.91
CA ILE A 17 -4.04 -9.75 -20.81
C ILE A 17 -2.92 -10.81 -20.83
N GLN A 18 -2.72 -11.57 -19.74
CA GLN A 18 -1.68 -12.61 -19.64
C GLN A 18 -2.04 -13.93 -20.36
N GLY A 19 -3.28 -14.09 -20.81
CA GLY A 19 -3.79 -15.33 -21.40
C GLY A 19 -3.59 -15.50 -22.91
N ALA A 20 -2.72 -14.73 -23.58
CA ALA A 20 -2.51 -14.85 -25.02
C ALA A 20 -1.78 -16.18 -25.37
N PRO A 21 -2.42 -17.15 -26.05
CA PRO A 21 -1.78 -18.41 -26.41
C PRO A 21 -0.74 -18.17 -27.51
N THR A 22 0.53 -18.44 -27.21
CA THR A 22 1.59 -18.40 -28.21
C THR A 22 1.66 -19.73 -28.96
N PHE A 23 1.11 -19.76 -30.17
CA PHE A 23 1.29 -20.88 -31.08
C PHE A 23 2.72 -20.84 -31.63
N ARG A 24 3.54 -21.83 -31.26
CA ARG A 24 4.83 -22.08 -31.91
C ARG A 24 4.58 -22.68 -33.29
N PRO A 25 5.06 -22.07 -34.39
CA PRO A 25 5.09 -22.74 -35.68
C PRO A 25 5.95 -24.01 -35.56
N SER A 26 5.39 -25.15 -35.96
CA SER A 26 6.12 -26.42 -36.05
C SER A 26 7.23 -26.33 -37.09
N GLU A 27 8.45 -26.77 -36.74
CA GLU A 27 9.57 -26.86 -37.68
C GLU A 27 9.21 -27.73 -38.90
N PRO A 28 9.70 -27.41 -40.11
CA PRO A 28 9.43 -28.21 -41.28
C PRO A 28 10.11 -29.58 -41.15
N VAL A 29 9.33 -30.65 -41.28
CA VAL A 29 9.85 -32.01 -41.45
C VAL A 29 10.65 -32.04 -42.78
N PRO A 30 11.89 -32.55 -42.80
CA PRO A 30 12.66 -32.63 -44.04
C PRO A 30 11.96 -33.60 -45.02
N PRO A 31 11.82 -33.25 -46.31
CA PRO A 31 11.12 -34.10 -47.25
C PRO A 31 11.90 -35.39 -47.52
N ALA A 32 11.19 -36.51 -47.57
CA ALA A 32 11.71 -37.77 -48.06
C ALA A 32 12.06 -37.64 -49.55
N SER A 33 13.20 -38.22 -49.94
CA SER A 33 13.71 -38.24 -51.32
C SER A 33 12.74 -38.96 -52.27
N GLU A 34 12.33 -38.30 -53.36
CA GLU A 34 11.72 -38.98 -54.51
C GLU A 34 12.36 -38.57 -55.86
N PRO A 35 12.38 -39.51 -56.85
CA PRO A 35 13.26 -39.49 -58.04
C PRO A 35 12.73 -38.61 -59.20
N PRO A 36 13.55 -38.31 -60.24
CA PRO A 36 13.21 -37.27 -61.22
C PRO A 36 12.45 -37.78 -62.45
N ALA A 37 11.46 -37.00 -62.92
CA ALA A 37 11.08 -36.69 -64.33
C ALA A 37 9.60 -36.25 -64.46
N PRO A 38 9.14 -35.65 -65.59
CA PRO A 38 9.71 -34.58 -66.42
C PRO A 38 8.73 -33.38 -66.64
N THR A 39 9.26 -32.30 -67.22
CA THR A 39 8.59 -31.03 -67.58
C THR A 39 7.30 -31.15 -68.42
N THR A 40 6.24 -30.44 -68.00
CA THR A 40 5.21 -29.81 -68.85
C THR A 40 4.62 -28.58 -68.15
N ALA A 41 4.51 -27.46 -68.86
CA ALA A 41 3.80 -26.22 -68.46
C ALA A 41 2.36 -26.26 -69.04
N PRO A 42 1.48 -25.24 -68.88
CA PRO A 42 1.34 -24.19 -67.85
C PRO A 42 -0.10 -24.12 -67.29
N GLY A 43 -0.30 -23.75 -66.01
CA GLY A 43 -1.62 -23.34 -65.54
C GLY A 43 -1.90 -23.48 -64.05
N ALA A 44 -2.57 -22.44 -63.54
CA ALA A 44 -3.33 -22.38 -62.29
C ALA A 44 -2.57 -22.15 -60.97
N THR A 45 -2.85 -20.96 -60.42
CA THR A 45 -3.05 -20.68 -58.98
C THR A 45 -1.80 -20.70 -58.10
N GLY A 46 -1.03 -19.61 -58.18
CA GLY A 46 -0.03 -19.28 -57.17
C GLY A 46 -0.69 -18.97 -55.82
N LEU A 47 -0.21 -19.68 -54.81
CA LEU A 47 -0.53 -19.65 -53.38
C LEU A 47 -0.57 -18.23 -52.78
N PRO A 48 -1.23 -18.02 -51.62
CA PRO A 48 -1.20 -16.73 -50.94
C PRO A 48 0.24 -16.37 -50.64
N GLU A 49 0.63 -15.17 -51.07
CA GLU A 49 1.91 -14.53 -50.81
C GLU A 49 2.20 -14.62 -49.30
N GLU A 50 3.24 -15.38 -48.96
CA GLU A 50 3.73 -15.45 -47.60
C GLU A 50 4.20 -14.05 -47.24
N VAL A 51 3.41 -13.37 -46.39
CA VAL A 51 3.67 -12.00 -45.95
C VAL A 51 4.99 -12.04 -45.18
N GLU A 52 6.10 -11.72 -45.87
CA GLU A 52 7.36 -11.39 -45.23
C GLU A 52 7.08 -10.20 -44.31
N ILE A 53 6.98 -10.46 -43.01
CA ILE A 53 6.91 -9.41 -42.01
C ILE A 53 8.26 -8.73 -42.03
N ASP A 54 8.33 -7.61 -42.74
CA ASP A 54 9.50 -6.75 -42.84
C ASP A 54 10.06 -6.54 -41.41
N PRO A 55 11.32 -6.90 -41.13
CA PRO A 55 11.90 -6.78 -39.79
C PRO A 55 11.85 -5.34 -39.26
N THR A 56 11.76 -4.35 -40.14
CA THR A 56 11.54 -2.95 -39.73
C THR A 56 10.14 -2.72 -39.17
N SER A 57 9.11 -3.41 -39.67
CA SER A 57 7.74 -3.33 -39.15
C SER A 57 7.60 -3.96 -37.75
N ALA A 58 8.30 -5.07 -37.50
CA ALA A 58 8.33 -5.71 -36.19
C ALA A 58 9.04 -4.84 -35.13
N ALA A 59 10.15 -4.20 -35.50
CA ALA A 59 10.86 -3.28 -34.63
C ALA A 59 10.02 -2.03 -34.29
N VAL A 60 9.29 -1.48 -35.27
CA VAL A 60 8.39 -0.35 -35.04
C VAL A 60 7.27 -0.74 -34.07
N VAL A 61 6.61 -1.89 -34.27
CA VAL A 61 5.55 -2.39 -33.37
C VAL A 61 6.08 -2.60 -31.95
N GLN A 62 7.29 -3.12 -31.79
CA GLN A 62 7.92 -3.33 -30.48
C GLN A 62 8.21 -2.01 -29.76
N VAL A 63 8.72 -0.99 -30.47
CA VAL A 63 8.95 0.35 -29.91
C VAL A 63 7.63 0.99 -29.46
N PHE A 64 6.59 0.90 -30.28
CA PHE A 64 5.26 1.38 -29.92
C PHE A 64 4.68 0.66 -28.70
N ALA A 65 4.88 -0.66 -28.59
CA ALA A 65 4.45 -1.44 -27.44
C ALA A 65 5.17 -1.02 -26.14
N VAL A 66 6.48 -0.76 -26.20
CA VAL A 66 7.26 -0.27 -25.05
C VAL A 66 6.80 1.14 -24.64
N ILE A 67 6.58 2.04 -25.59
CA ILE A 67 6.07 3.38 -25.32
C ILE A 67 4.69 3.31 -24.66
N LEU A 68 3.80 2.46 -25.19
CA LEU A 68 2.47 2.24 -24.61
C LEU A 68 2.56 1.69 -23.18
N MET A 69 3.44 0.71 -22.95
CA MET A 69 3.68 0.15 -21.61
C MET A 69 4.16 1.23 -20.63
N LEU A 70 5.12 2.07 -21.03
CA LEU A 70 5.62 3.17 -20.19
C LEU A 70 4.52 4.18 -19.87
N LEU A 71 3.65 4.51 -20.85
CA LEU A 71 2.50 5.38 -20.63
C LEU A 71 1.49 4.78 -19.66
N VAL A 72 1.22 3.48 -19.75
CA VAL A 72 0.34 2.77 -18.81
C VAL A 72 0.93 2.80 -17.41
N VAL A 73 2.22 2.50 -17.24
CA VAL A 73 2.91 2.56 -15.95
C VAL A 73 2.88 3.98 -15.37
N ALA A 74 3.17 4.99 -16.19
CA ALA A 74 3.08 6.39 -15.77
C ALA A 74 1.65 6.78 -15.35
N GLY A 75 0.64 6.30 -16.08
CA GLY A 75 -0.78 6.50 -15.74
C GLY A 75 -1.16 5.85 -14.41
N VAL A 76 -0.69 4.62 -14.15
CA VAL A 76 -0.90 3.93 -12.87
C VAL A 76 -0.24 4.68 -11.72
N ILE A 77 1.01 5.15 -11.90
CA ILE A 77 1.71 5.94 -10.90
C ILE A 77 0.96 7.26 -10.63
N ALA A 78 0.53 7.96 -11.68
CA ALA A 78 -0.24 9.21 -11.54
C ALA A 78 -1.57 8.96 -10.80
N LEU A 79 -2.28 7.88 -11.14
CA LEU A 79 -3.50 7.48 -10.46
C LEU A 79 -3.25 7.17 -8.98
N LEU A 80 -2.19 6.41 -8.66
CA LEU A 80 -1.79 6.15 -7.27
C LEU A 80 -1.50 7.45 -6.52
N VAL A 81 -0.75 8.38 -7.13
CA VAL A 81 -0.48 9.70 -6.53
C VAL A 81 -1.77 10.48 -6.29
N ILE A 82 -2.72 10.45 -7.22
CA ILE A 82 -4.02 11.10 -7.07
C ILE A 82 -4.83 10.45 -5.95
N ILE A 83 -4.87 9.11 -5.88
CA ILE A 83 -5.55 8.37 -4.81
C ILE A 83 -4.93 8.70 -3.45
N VAL A 84 -3.60 8.67 -3.34
CA VAL A 84 -2.88 9.02 -2.10
C VAL A 84 -3.16 10.47 -1.71
N ARG A 85 -3.10 11.42 -2.66
CA ARG A 85 -3.45 12.82 -2.40
C ARG A 85 -4.91 13.00 -2.02
N ALA A 86 -5.83 12.28 -2.65
CA ALA A 86 -7.24 12.33 -2.35
C ALA A 86 -7.53 11.70 -0.98
N LEU A 87 -6.83 10.64 -0.61
CA LEU A 87 -6.94 9.99 0.70
C LEU A 87 -6.38 10.90 1.80
N LEU A 88 -5.18 11.47 1.59
CA LEU A 88 -4.60 12.49 2.48
C LEU A 88 -5.51 13.71 2.60
N ARG A 89 -6.09 14.19 1.49
CA ARG A 89 -7.01 15.33 1.49
C ARG A 89 -8.34 14.98 2.14
N ALA A 90 -8.86 13.77 1.96
CA ALA A 90 -10.08 13.30 2.60
C ALA A 90 -9.88 13.04 4.10
N TRP A 91 -8.69 12.62 4.51
CA TRP A 91 -8.29 12.54 5.90
C TRP A 91 -8.15 13.95 6.51
N ARG A 92 -7.60 14.90 5.75
CA ARG A 92 -7.47 16.32 6.14
C ARG A 92 -8.80 17.10 6.09
N ASN A 93 -9.77 16.65 5.29
CA ASN A 93 -11.08 17.27 5.09
C ASN A 93 -12.23 16.46 5.70
N ARG A 94 -11.94 15.43 6.52
CA ARG A 94 -12.99 14.83 7.35
C ARG A 94 -13.52 15.94 8.28
N PRO A 95 -14.85 16.13 8.36
CA PRO A 95 -15.44 17.38 8.80
C PRO A 95 -15.35 17.52 10.32
N THR A 96 -14.29 18.17 10.77
CA THR A 96 -14.34 19.08 11.92
C THR A 96 -13.75 20.40 11.44
N GLU A 97 -14.60 21.23 10.84
CA GLU A 97 -14.43 22.69 10.77
C GLU A 97 -13.04 23.22 10.35
N ARG A 98 -12.46 22.72 9.25
CA ARG A 98 -11.27 23.32 8.62
C ARG A 98 -11.67 24.39 7.59
N ARG A 99 -12.27 25.48 8.08
CA ARG A 99 -12.33 26.82 7.46
C ARG A 99 -11.66 27.71 8.50
N ASP A 100 -10.48 28.30 8.36
CA ASP A 100 -9.94 29.12 7.26
C ASP A 100 -8.41 29.16 7.36
N GLY A 101 -7.67 28.54 6.43
CA GLY A 101 -6.20 28.61 6.52
C GLY A 101 -5.45 28.31 5.23
N ALA A 102 -6.11 28.35 4.09
CA ALA A 102 -5.49 28.01 2.81
C ALA A 102 -4.98 29.23 2.01
N GLU A 103 -5.15 30.46 2.51
CA GLU A 103 -4.79 31.67 1.73
C GLU A 103 -3.63 32.49 2.30
N VAL A 104 -3.06 32.14 3.46
CA VAL A 104 -1.92 32.90 4.02
C VAL A 104 -0.70 32.00 4.18
N ALA A 105 -0.24 31.43 3.07
CA ALA A 105 1.12 30.89 2.95
C ALA A 105 2.20 32.02 2.92
N ALA A 106 1.92 33.18 3.53
CA ALA A 106 2.70 34.39 3.32
C ALA A 106 3.14 35.12 4.61
N ASP A 107 2.82 34.62 5.81
CA ASP A 107 3.37 35.24 7.03
C ASP A 107 4.00 34.19 7.97
N VAL A 108 5.32 34.21 7.95
CA VAL A 108 6.22 33.29 8.62
C VAL A 108 6.29 33.67 10.09
N ALA A 109 5.35 33.22 10.92
CA ALA A 109 5.45 33.07 12.38
C ALA A 109 4.07 32.77 13.02
N GLU A 110 3.29 31.83 12.49
CA GLU A 110 2.13 31.35 13.24
C GLU A 110 2.63 30.49 14.41
N VAL A 111 2.64 31.10 15.59
CA VAL A 111 2.85 30.48 16.90
C VAL A 111 2.15 29.13 16.90
N ALA A 112 2.90 28.05 17.12
CA ALA A 112 2.38 26.69 17.19
C ALA A 112 1.18 26.67 18.15
N ALA A 113 -0.03 26.67 17.60
CA ALA A 113 -1.25 26.62 18.37
C ALA A 113 -1.23 25.31 19.17
N VAL A 114 -1.14 25.42 20.49
CA VAL A 114 -1.23 24.26 21.39
C VAL A 114 -2.64 23.69 21.18
N PRO A 115 -2.78 22.41 20.81
CA PRO A 115 -4.09 21.81 20.60
C PRO A 115 -4.92 21.85 21.89
N GLU A 116 -6.21 22.13 21.74
CA GLU A 116 -7.18 22.10 22.84
C GLU A 116 -7.15 20.72 23.55
N PRO A 117 -7.13 20.67 24.90
CA PRO A 117 -7.02 19.42 25.65
C PRO A 117 -8.08 18.37 25.29
N GLU A 118 -9.30 18.80 24.96
CA GLU A 118 -10.40 17.90 24.59
C GLU A 118 -10.15 17.20 23.25
N VAL A 119 -9.56 17.91 22.27
CA VAL A 119 -9.24 17.35 20.95
C VAL A 119 -8.15 16.29 21.05
N VAL A 120 -7.16 16.53 21.91
CA VAL A 120 -6.08 15.57 22.23
C VAL A 120 -6.66 14.29 22.82
N VAL A 121 -7.56 14.41 23.81
CA VAL A 121 -8.19 13.26 24.48
C VAL A 121 -8.99 12.42 23.50
N GLU A 122 -9.82 13.05 22.66
CA GLU A 122 -10.67 12.32 21.71
C GLU A 122 -9.85 11.60 20.63
N ALA A 123 -8.79 12.24 20.13
CA ALA A 123 -7.88 11.63 19.16
C ALA A 123 -7.20 10.38 19.73
N ILE A 124 -6.67 10.47 20.95
CA ILE A 124 -6.00 9.36 21.63
C ILE A 124 -6.99 8.23 21.92
N ARG A 125 -8.18 8.55 22.45
CA ARG A 125 -9.24 7.57 22.72
C ARG A 125 -9.67 6.81 21.46
N ARG A 126 -9.88 7.53 20.36
CA ARG A 126 -10.25 6.93 19.06
C ARG A 126 -9.15 5.99 18.55
N GLY A 127 -7.88 6.40 18.65
CA GLY A 127 -6.77 5.59 18.18
C GLY A 127 -6.52 4.34 19.04
N ILE A 128 -6.64 4.45 20.37
CA ILE A 128 -6.57 3.28 21.28
C ILE A 128 -7.69 2.28 20.96
N ALA A 129 -8.93 2.74 20.74
CA ALA A 129 -10.03 1.88 20.34
C ALA A 129 -9.75 1.18 18.99
N GLY A 130 -9.16 1.90 18.03
CA GLY A 130 -8.71 1.32 16.76
C GLY A 130 -7.60 0.28 16.94
N ALA A 131 -6.63 0.52 17.82
CA ALA A 131 -5.56 -0.43 18.15
C ALA A 131 -6.10 -1.71 18.80
N LEU A 132 -7.09 -1.57 19.70
CA LEU A 132 -7.80 -2.70 20.33
C LEU A 132 -8.64 -3.51 19.34
N GLN A 133 -9.17 -2.88 18.29
CA GLN A 133 -9.81 -3.60 17.20
C GLN A 133 -8.77 -4.30 16.32
N ALA A 134 -7.69 -3.60 15.96
CA ALA A 134 -6.66 -4.13 15.09
C ALA A 134 -5.98 -5.37 15.68
N ILE A 135 -5.71 -5.38 17.00
CA ILE A 135 -5.11 -6.55 17.66
C ILE A 135 -6.01 -7.80 17.59
N ASP A 136 -7.33 -7.64 17.55
CA ASP A 136 -8.30 -8.74 17.45
C ASP A 136 -8.47 -9.24 16.00
N GLU A 137 -8.30 -8.37 15.01
CA GLU A 137 -8.47 -8.70 13.60
C GLU A 137 -7.27 -9.44 13.00
N ARG A 138 -6.07 -9.34 13.59
CA ARG A 138 -4.86 -10.00 13.08
C ARG A 138 -4.83 -11.46 13.50
N ALA A 139 -4.70 -12.35 12.51
CA ALA A 139 -4.61 -13.78 12.73
C ALA A 139 -3.30 -14.18 13.45
N LEU A 140 -2.17 -13.60 13.05
CA LEU A 140 -0.87 -13.89 13.64
C LEU A 140 -0.60 -13.01 14.87
N PRO A 141 -0.12 -13.57 16.00
CA PRO A 141 0.20 -12.78 17.19
C PRO A 141 1.25 -11.69 16.93
N THR A 142 2.25 -11.97 16.10
CA THR A 142 3.28 -11.01 15.67
C THR A 142 2.64 -9.76 15.07
N ASP A 143 1.78 -9.95 14.07
CA ASP A 143 1.09 -8.85 13.39
C ASP A 143 0.15 -8.10 14.34
N ALA A 144 -0.47 -8.82 15.28
CA ALA A 144 -1.35 -8.24 16.28
C ALA A 144 -0.60 -7.28 17.23
N VAL A 145 0.55 -7.70 17.76
CA VAL A 145 1.41 -6.87 18.63
C VAL A 145 1.94 -5.65 17.86
N ILE A 146 2.36 -5.83 16.61
CA ILE A 146 2.79 -4.72 15.75
C ILE A 146 1.65 -3.74 15.51
N ALA A 147 0.46 -4.22 15.15
CA ALA A 147 -0.69 -3.38 14.89
C ALA A 147 -1.15 -2.61 16.15
N ALA A 148 -1.06 -3.24 17.32
CA ALA A 148 -1.36 -2.61 18.60
C ALA A 148 -0.47 -1.39 18.88
N TRP A 149 0.85 -1.54 18.72
CA TRP A 149 1.79 -0.45 18.90
C TRP A 149 1.62 0.65 17.85
N VAL A 150 1.51 0.27 16.56
CA VAL A 150 1.31 1.24 15.47
C VAL A 150 0.02 2.04 15.66
N GLY A 151 -1.08 1.41 16.10
CA GLY A 151 -2.31 2.12 16.39
C GLY A 151 -2.18 3.12 17.54
N LEU A 152 -1.33 2.83 18.53
CA LEU A 152 -1.02 3.75 19.62
C LEU A 152 -0.16 4.93 19.13
N GLU A 153 0.84 4.68 18.27
CA GLU A 153 1.65 5.74 17.62
C GLU A 153 0.78 6.66 16.75
N GLU A 154 -0.14 6.08 15.97
CA GLU A 154 -1.11 6.83 15.17
C GLU A 154 -2.02 7.70 16.06
N SER A 155 -2.47 7.18 17.21
CA SER A 155 -3.27 7.94 18.16
C SER A 155 -2.52 9.16 18.73
N ALA A 156 -1.22 9.00 18.96
CA ALA A 156 -0.35 10.08 19.43
C ALA A 156 -0.09 11.12 18.33
N ALA A 157 0.07 10.66 17.09
CA ALA A 157 0.25 11.54 15.92
C ALA A 157 -1.02 12.36 15.62
N ASP A 158 -2.19 11.75 15.79
CA ASP A 158 -3.49 12.39 15.60
C ASP A 158 -3.84 13.40 16.70
N ALA A 159 -3.12 13.39 17.84
CA ALA A 159 -3.34 14.31 18.95
C ALA A 159 -3.00 15.79 18.65
N GLY A 160 -2.45 16.09 17.46
CA GLY A 160 -2.09 17.45 17.07
C GLY A 160 -0.87 18.02 17.81
N VAL A 161 -0.11 17.16 18.49
CA VAL A 161 1.12 17.53 19.19
C VAL A 161 2.31 17.43 18.25
N THR A 162 3.14 18.46 18.20
CA THR A 162 4.36 18.43 17.39
C THR A 162 5.44 17.54 18.03
N ARG A 163 6.06 16.70 17.19
CA ARG A 163 7.24 15.89 17.51
C ARG A 163 8.51 16.74 17.42
N ALA A 164 9.47 16.54 18.32
CA ALA A 164 10.76 17.23 18.23
C ALA A 164 11.60 16.69 17.05
N ALA A 165 12.52 17.51 16.52
CA ALA A 165 13.25 17.18 15.29
C ALA A 165 14.05 15.87 15.35
N SER A 166 14.59 15.53 16.52
CA SER A 166 15.39 14.32 16.76
C SER A 166 14.69 13.25 17.59
N GLU A 167 13.48 13.52 18.09
CA GLU A 167 12.69 12.55 18.86
C GLU A 167 12.29 11.41 17.93
N THR A 168 12.29 10.15 18.35
CA THR A 168 11.84 9.00 17.54
C THR A 168 10.31 8.86 17.54
N PRO A 169 9.69 8.08 16.63
CA PRO A 169 8.24 7.84 16.68
C PRO A 169 7.78 7.24 18.02
N GLY A 170 8.55 6.31 18.57
CA GLY A 170 8.20 5.68 19.85
C GLY A 170 8.40 6.57 21.06
N GLU A 171 9.48 7.37 21.09
CA GLU A 171 9.66 8.40 22.12
C GLU A 171 8.53 9.43 22.10
N PHE A 172 8.12 9.85 20.89
CA PHE A 172 6.99 10.75 20.70
C PHE A 172 5.68 10.14 21.22
N ALA A 173 5.39 8.89 20.84
CA ALA A 173 4.19 8.20 21.27
C ALA A 173 4.14 8.04 22.78
N LEU A 174 5.24 7.60 23.41
CA LEU A 174 5.34 7.52 24.86
C LEU A 174 5.07 8.88 25.50
N ARG A 175 5.76 9.94 25.07
CA ARG A 175 5.58 11.30 25.63
C ARG A 175 4.14 11.82 25.52
N VAL A 176 3.42 11.49 24.44
CA VAL A 176 2.03 11.93 24.24
C VAL A 176 1.07 11.09 25.07
N ILE A 177 1.21 9.77 25.06
CA ILE A 177 0.31 8.83 25.76
C ILE A 177 0.46 8.95 27.28
N THR A 178 1.68 9.12 27.78
CA THR A 178 1.95 9.24 29.24
C THR A 178 1.77 10.66 29.79
N ARG A 179 1.13 11.55 29.03
CA ARG A 179 0.68 12.85 29.57
C ARG A 179 -0.30 12.69 30.73
N ARG A 180 -1.08 11.60 30.73
CA ARG A 180 -1.81 11.14 31.92
C ARG A 180 -0.90 10.16 32.68
N SER A 181 -0.73 10.40 33.97
CA SER A 181 0.11 9.59 34.84
C SER A 181 -0.53 8.23 35.16
N GLY A 182 0.29 7.21 35.41
CA GLY A 182 -0.15 5.89 35.87
C GLY A 182 -0.21 4.82 34.79
N ILE A 183 0.37 5.08 33.62
CA ILE A 183 0.40 4.19 32.44
C ILE A 183 1.78 4.14 31.77
N GLU A 184 2.81 4.70 32.42
CA GLU A 184 4.17 4.74 31.93
C GLU A 184 4.74 3.33 31.73
N ASP A 185 4.52 2.45 32.72
CA ASP A 185 4.96 1.06 32.67
C ASP A 185 4.20 0.29 31.58
N ASP A 186 2.90 0.53 31.42
CA ASP A 186 2.06 -0.15 30.43
C ASP A 186 2.45 0.22 28.98
N ALA A 187 2.68 1.51 28.75
CA ALA A 187 3.12 2.00 27.45
C ALA A 187 4.53 1.50 27.10
N SER A 188 5.42 1.44 28.09
CA SER A 188 6.79 0.92 27.93
C SER A 188 6.81 -0.60 27.73
N GLU A 189 5.94 -1.34 28.42
CA GLU A 189 5.76 -2.79 28.22
C GLU A 189 5.33 -3.07 26.78
N LEU A 190 4.33 -2.33 26.28
CA LEU A 190 3.85 -2.48 24.90
C LEU A 190 4.95 -2.16 23.87
N LEU A 191 5.71 -1.08 24.08
CA LEU A 191 6.87 -0.75 23.23
C LEU A 191 7.89 -1.88 23.23
N THR A 192 8.21 -2.43 24.40
CA THR A 192 9.19 -3.53 24.53
C THR A 192 8.73 -4.79 23.79
N LEU A 193 7.43 -5.12 23.88
CA LEU A 193 6.84 -6.23 23.11
C LEU A 193 6.96 -5.98 21.60
N PHE A 194 6.63 -4.77 21.15
CA PHE A 194 6.78 -4.38 19.76
C PHE A 194 8.23 -4.51 19.28
N GLU A 195 9.20 -3.94 19.99
CA GLU A 195 10.60 -3.98 19.61
C GLU A 195 11.14 -5.41 19.56
N ARG A 196 10.78 -6.25 20.55
CA ARG A 196 11.17 -7.66 20.59
C ARG A 196 10.66 -8.43 19.39
N VAL A 197 9.43 -8.16 18.94
CA VAL A 197 8.83 -8.86 17.80
C VAL A 197 9.30 -8.28 16.45
N ARG A 198 9.50 -6.96 16.38
CA ARG A 198 9.87 -6.25 15.16
C ARG A 198 11.34 -6.44 14.80
N PHE A 199 12.20 -6.48 15.81
CA PHE A 199 13.67 -6.49 15.66
C PHE A 199 14.33 -7.71 16.29
N GLY A 200 13.67 -8.39 17.24
CA GLY A 200 14.12 -9.69 17.71
C GLY A 200 13.76 -10.76 16.67
N ALA A 201 14.68 -11.70 16.44
CA ALA A 201 14.46 -12.83 15.53
C ALA A 201 13.52 -13.88 16.15
N HIS A 202 12.32 -13.48 16.55
CA HIS A 202 11.32 -14.29 17.25
C HIS A 202 9.91 -13.92 16.78
N GLU A 203 9.05 -14.92 16.63
CA GLU A 203 7.62 -14.73 16.38
C GLU A 203 6.87 -14.62 17.70
N ALA A 204 5.97 -13.63 17.82
CA ALA A 204 5.22 -13.45 19.04
C ALA A 204 4.33 -14.66 19.37
N THR A 205 4.22 -14.93 20.65
CA THR A 205 3.31 -15.94 21.21
C THR A 205 1.93 -15.36 21.46
N GLU A 206 0.95 -16.25 21.65
CA GLU A 206 -0.40 -15.88 22.06
C GLU A 206 -0.43 -15.13 23.40
N SER A 207 0.47 -15.49 24.31
CA SER A 207 0.63 -14.85 25.61
C SER A 207 1.07 -13.39 25.46
N GLU A 208 1.99 -13.12 24.54
CA GLU A 208 2.45 -11.76 24.25
C GLU A 208 1.36 -10.91 23.58
N ARG A 209 0.53 -11.50 22.71
CA ARG A 209 -0.68 -10.81 22.21
C ARG A 209 -1.63 -10.44 23.34
N HIS A 210 -1.87 -11.36 24.27
CA HIS A 210 -2.71 -11.09 25.45
C HIS A 210 -2.11 -9.99 26.34
N ALA A 211 -0.79 -9.99 26.55
CA ALA A 211 -0.09 -8.95 27.31
C ALA A 211 -0.23 -7.58 26.63
N ALA A 212 0.01 -7.51 25.31
CA ALA A 212 -0.16 -6.28 24.53
C ALA A 212 -1.61 -5.75 24.59
N ARG A 213 -2.60 -6.65 24.49
CA ARG A 213 -4.02 -6.29 24.65
C ARG A 213 -4.32 -5.74 26.03
N ALA A 214 -3.77 -6.37 27.07
CA ALA A 214 -3.99 -5.96 28.45
C ALA A 214 -3.38 -4.57 28.71
N ALA A 215 -2.15 -4.32 28.21
CA ALA A 215 -1.51 -3.01 28.29
C ALA A 215 -2.37 -1.93 27.61
N LEU A 216 -2.85 -2.16 26.37
CA LEU A 216 -3.74 -1.23 25.67
C LEU A 216 -5.02 -0.92 26.45
N ARG A 217 -5.62 -1.91 27.13
CA ARG A 217 -6.82 -1.68 27.95
C ARG A 217 -6.55 -0.83 29.18
N ARG A 218 -5.42 -1.05 29.87
CA ARG A 218 -5.03 -0.22 31.02
C ARG A 218 -4.77 1.23 30.59
N ILE A 219 -4.15 1.42 29.43
CA ILE A 219 -4.00 2.73 28.80
C ILE A 219 -5.38 3.34 28.47
N GLU A 220 -6.29 2.57 27.86
CA GLU A 220 -7.65 3.01 27.53
C GLU A 220 -8.43 3.50 28.77
N GLU A 221 -8.34 2.77 29.89
CA GLU A 221 -9.02 3.11 31.15
C GLU A 221 -8.59 4.47 31.69
N VAL A 222 -7.31 4.80 31.57
CA VAL A 222 -6.78 6.09 32.00
C VAL A 222 -7.16 7.23 31.05
N TRP A 223 -7.41 6.94 29.77
CA TRP A 223 -7.82 7.93 28.76
C TRP A 223 -9.34 8.10 28.61
N ARG A 224 -10.14 7.30 29.33
CA ARG A 224 -11.58 7.44 29.43
C ARG A 224 -11.99 8.73 30.15
#